data_AF-A0A953RSH2-F1
#
_entry.id   AF-A0A953RSH2-F1
#
_cell.length_a   1.000
_cell.length_b   1.000
_cell.length_c   1.000
_cell.angle_alpha   90.00
_cell.angle_beta   90.00
_cell.angle_gamma   90.00
#
_symmetry.space_group_name_H-M   'P 1'
#
loop_
_entity.id
_entity.type
_entity.pdbx_description
1 polymer ?
#
loop_
_entity_poly.entity_id
_entity_poly.type
_entity_poly.pdbx_seq_one_letter_code
_entity_poly.pdbx_strand_id
1 'polypeptide(L)'
;MAERRQASLEGDSDRIASSMVDDYLQTDVSGYVQDKTTWLNEYFNPLAELIKAGKFRWEIYDEKEVQLRLYGDTAVVIGSLELKSAGARIDRDRHTWVADPNASVSRVLRFTRVYVRKNGKWLLAALHNAVPLPPPAPPK
;
A
#
# COMPACT_ATOMS: atom_id res chain seq x y z
N MET A 1 3.29 11.59 5.30
CA MET A 1 2.55 10.99 4.16
C MET A 1 3.38 10.98 2.88
N ALA A 2 3.88 12.14 2.42
CA ALA A 2 4.72 12.24 1.23
C ALA A 2 5.99 11.37 1.29
N GLU A 3 6.70 11.35 2.43
CA GLU A 3 7.92 10.54 2.60
C GLU A 3 7.68 9.03 2.42
N ARG A 4 6.62 8.47 3.03
CA ARG A 4 6.25 7.07 2.87
C ARG A 4 5.89 6.73 1.42
N ARG A 5 5.19 7.64 0.72
CA ARG A 5 4.89 7.48 -0.70
C ARG A 5 6.19 7.42 -1.51
N GLN A 6 7.11 8.35 -1.27
CA GLN A 6 8.41 8.37 -1.95
C GLN A 6 9.20 7.08 -1.70
N ALA A 7 9.28 6.63 -0.45
CA ALA A 7 9.92 5.36 -0.10
C ALA A 7 9.27 4.15 -0.80
N SER A 8 7.94 4.17 -1.01
CA SER A 8 7.23 3.11 -1.75
C SER A 8 7.61 3.10 -3.24
N LEU A 9 7.90 4.27 -3.82
CA LEU A 9 8.32 4.41 -5.22
C LEU A 9 9.76 3.98 -5.43
N GLU A 10 10.62 4.25 -4.45
CA GLU A 10 12.06 3.95 -4.49
C GLU A 10 12.39 2.51 -4.06
N GLY A 11 11.44 1.78 -3.47
CA GLY A 11 11.72 0.47 -2.87
C GLY A 11 12.59 0.59 -1.61
N ASP A 12 12.44 1.67 -0.84
CA ASP A 12 13.19 1.90 0.39
C ASP A 12 12.52 1.19 1.58
N SER A 13 12.93 -0.05 1.82
CA SER A 13 12.42 -0.91 2.89
C SER A 13 12.63 -0.31 4.28
N ASP A 14 13.74 0.36 4.53
CA ASP A 14 14.07 0.90 5.85
C ASP A 14 13.20 2.11 6.20
N ARG A 15 12.99 3.02 5.24
CA ARG A 15 12.05 4.14 5.41
C ARG A 15 10.62 3.67 5.54
N ILE A 16 10.23 2.63 4.81
CA ILE A 16 8.89 2.05 4.95
C ILE A 16 8.70 1.43 6.33
N ALA A 17 9.62 0.59 6.78
CA ALA A 17 9.55 -0.06 8.08
C ALA A 17 9.59 0.94 9.24
N SER A 18 10.39 1.99 9.15
CA SER A 18 10.47 3.06 10.17
C SER A 18 9.26 4.00 10.18
N SER A 19 8.44 3.99 9.13
CA SER A 19 7.18 4.75 9.08
C SER A 19 5.99 4.03 9.73
N MET A 20 6.19 2.81 10.23
CA MET A 20 5.17 1.95 10.82
C MET A 20 5.46 1.67 12.28
N VAL A 21 4.42 1.57 13.11
CA VAL A 21 4.57 1.02 14.47
C VAL A 21 4.94 -0.46 14.41
N ASP A 22 5.54 -1.00 15.48
CA ASP A 22 5.96 -2.41 15.51
C ASP A 22 4.78 -3.38 15.49
N ASP A 23 3.67 -2.98 16.10
CA ASP A 23 2.38 -3.69 16.14
C ASP A 23 1.49 -3.38 14.92
N TYR A 24 2.08 -2.98 13.80
CA TYR A 24 1.33 -2.66 12.58
C TYR A 24 0.60 -3.88 12.03
N LEU A 25 -0.65 -3.66 11.61
CA LEU A 25 -1.53 -4.68 11.05
C LEU A 25 -2.17 -4.17 9.75
N GLN A 26 -2.33 -5.04 8.76
CA GLN A 26 -3.11 -4.68 7.58
C GLN A 26 -3.98 -5.78 7.03
N THR A 27 -4.96 -5.37 6.23
CA THR A 27 -5.76 -6.24 5.36
C THR A 27 -5.58 -5.81 3.91
N ASP A 28 -5.17 -6.76 3.06
CA ASP A 28 -5.05 -6.52 1.62
C ASP A 28 -6.40 -6.69 0.88
N VAL A 29 -6.37 -6.48 -0.44
CA VAL A 29 -7.57 -6.56 -1.29
C VAL A 29 -8.14 -7.98 -1.44
N SER A 30 -7.40 -9.01 -1.03
CA SER A 30 -7.86 -10.40 -0.99
C SER A 30 -8.44 -10.79 0.38
N GLY A 31 -8.39 -9.89 1.36
CA GLY A 31 -8.81 -10.15 2.73
C GLY A 31 -7.71 -10.79 3.59
N TYR A 32 -6.48 -10.88 3.09
CA TYR A 32 -5.38 -11.46 3.84
C TYR A 32 -4.90 -10.46 4.91
N VAL A 33 -4.85 -10.93 6.16
CA VAL A 33 -4.43 -10.14 7.31
C VAL A 33 -2.99 -10.45 7.64
N GLN A 34 -2.14 -9.43 7.67
CA GLN A 34 -0.70 -9.55 7.87
C GLN A 34 -0.20 -8.54 8.91
N ASP A 35 0.74 -8.97 9.75
CA ASP A 35 1.52 -8.06 10.59
C ASP A 35 2.67 -7.39 9.79
N LYS A 36 3.40 -6.50 10.46
CA LYS A 36 4.55 -5.78 9.89
C LYS A 36 5.60 -6.69 9.27
N THR A 37 6.02 -7.72 10.00
CA THR A 37 7.09 -8.63 9.56
C THR A 37 6.65 -9.42 8.34
N THR A 38 5.45 -9.99 8.39
CA THR A 38 4.85 -10.78 7.32
C THR A 38 4.71 -9.94 6.06
N TRP A 39 4.12 -8.75 6.17
CA TRP A 39 3.95 -7.88 5.00
C TRP A 39 5.27 -7.39 4.40
N LEU A 40 6.25 -7.02 5.25
CA LEU A 40 7.57 -6.62 4.75
C LEU A 40 8.24 -7.77 4.00
N ASN A 41 8.22 -8.99 4.54
CA ASN A 41 8.91 -10.13 3.97
C ASN A 41 8.23 -10.70 2.73
N GLU A 42 6.91 -10.84 2.75
CA GLU A 42 6.15 -11.47 1.67
C GLU A 42 5.86 -10.49 0.54
N TYR A 43 5.56 -9.23 0.87
CA TYR A 43 5.05 -8.26 -0.10
C TYR A 43 6.06 -7.16 -0.43
N PHE A 44 6.47 -6.36 0.56
CA PHE A 44 7.18 -5.11 0.26
C PHE A 44 8.64 -5.33 -0.16
N ASN A 45 9.41 -6.15 0.57
CA ASN A 45 10.80 -6.42 0.24
C ASN A 45 10.96 -7.07 -1.14
N PRO A 46 10.16 -8.08 -1.52
CA PRO A 46 10.21 -8.61 -2.89
C PRO A 46 9.91 -7.56 -3.96
N LEU A 47 8.94 -6.67 -3.73
CA LEU A 47 8.67 -5.54 -4.62
C LEU A 47 9.85 -4.56 -4.69
N ALA A 48 10.43 -4.22 -3.54
CA ALA A 48 11.57 -3.31 -3.44
C ALA A 48 12.78 -3.83 -4.23
N GLU A 49 13.08 -5.12 -4.15
CA GLU A 49 14.16 -5.73 -4.93
C GLU A 49 13.88 -5.68 -6.43
N LEU A 50 12.62 -5.84 -6.85
CA LEU A 50 12.23 -5.67 -8.25
C LEU A 50 12.35 -4.23 -8.74
N ILE A 51 12.01 -3.25 -7.89
CA ILE A 51 12.19 -1.81 -8.18
C ILE A 51 13.68 -1.51 -8.37
N LYS A 52 14.53 -1.90 -7.41
CA LYS A 52 15.99 -1.66 -7.47
C LYS A 52 16.65 -2.35 -8.65
N ALA A 53 16.16 -3.53 -9.03
CA ALA A 53 16.63 -4.27 -10.19
C ALA A 53 16.10 -3.74 -11.54
N GLY A 54 15.26 -2.69 -11.55
CA GLY A 54 14.63 -2.15 -12.75
C GLY A 54 13.59 -3.09 -13.40
N LYS A 55 13.16 -4.13 -12.67
CA LYS A 55 12.18 -5.14 -13.12
C LYS A 55 10.75 -4.73 -12.79
N PHE A 56 10.55 -3.68 -12.01
CA PHE A 56 9.24 -3.14 -11.73
C PHE A 56 9.29 -1.61 -11.81
N ARG A 57 8.23 -1.00 -12.34
CA ARG A 57 8.05 0.45 -12.29
C ARG A 57 6.60 0.80 -11.95
N TRP A 58 6.44 1.82 -11.12
CA TRP A 58 5.19 2.55 -11.01
C TRP A 58 5.10 3.57 -12.15
N GLU A 59 4.03 3.49 -12.94
CA GLU A 59 3.67 4.52 -13.92
C GLU A 59 2.74 5.56 -13.29
N ILE A 60 1.84 5.11 -12.40
CA ILE A 60 0.95 5.95 -11.58
C ILE A 60 0.94 5.36 -10.17
N TYR A 61 1.00 6.21 -9.15
CA TYR A 61 0.83 5.82 -7.75
C TYR A 61 0.35 7.02 -6.94
N ASP A 62 -0.91 7.40 -7.11
CA ASP A 62 -1.43 8.69 -6.63
C ASP A 62 -2.57 8.52 -5.64
N GLU A 63 -2.46 9.23 -4.52
CA GLU A 63 -3.50 9.30 -3.50
C GLU A 63 -4.47 10.44 -3.83
N LYS A 64 -5.76 10.13 -3.90
CA LYS A 64 -6.85 11.06 -4.24
C LYS A 64 -7.91 11.05 -3.15
N GLU A 65 -8.72 12.11 -3.13
CA GLU A 65 -9.90 12.23 -2.24
C GLU A 65 -9.56 11.99 -0.75
N VAL A 66 -8.37 12.41 -0.34
CA VAL A 66 -7.85 12.14 1.01
C VAL A 66 -8.62 12.97 2.02
N GLN A 67 -9.26 12.27 2.97
CA GLN A 67 -9.91 12.85 4.13
C GLN A 67 -9.20 12.41 5.39
N LEU A 68 -8.98 13.36 6.31
CA LEU A 68 -8.29 13.13 7.58
C LEU A 68 -9.18 13.57 8.74
N ARG A 69 -9.21 12.76 9.80
CA ARG A 69 -9.82 13.07 11.09
C ARG A 69 -8.82 12.80 12.21
N LEU A 70 -8.66 13.75 13.12
CA LEU A 70 -7.78 13.65 14.29
C LEU A 70 -8.59 13.33 15.54
N TYR A 71 -8.05 12.44 16.36
CA TYR A 71 -8.60 11.97 17.63
C TYR A 71 -7.45 11.89 18.66
N GLY A 72 -7.03 13.05 19.17
CA GLY A 72 -5.85 13.14 20.03
C GLY A 72 -4.59 12.66 19.32
N ASP A 73 -3.96 11.62 19.85
CA ASP A 73 -2.77 10.98 19.26
C ASP A 73 -3.09 9.91 18.22
N THR A 74 -4.32 9.85 17.73
CA THR A 74 -4.75 8.97 16.62
C THR A 74 -5.25 9.79 15.45
N ALA A 75 -4.99 9.34 14.22
CA ALA A 75 -5.58 9.90 13.02
C ALA A 75 -6.19 8.80 12.15
N VAL A 76 -7.37 9.04 11.62
CA VAL A 76 -7.99 8.20 10.60
C VAL A 76 -7.89 8.91 9.27
N VAL A 77 -7.31 8.24 8.28
CA VAL A 77 -7.12 8.76 6.92
C VAL A 77 -7.78 7.81 5.94
N ILE A 78 -8.73 8.34 5.16
CA ILE A 78 -9.47 7.58 4.14
C ILE A 78 -9.25 8.26 2.80
N GLY A 79 -9.07 7.48 1.74
CA GLY A 79 -8.92 8.02 0.39
C GLY A 79 -8.97 6.94 -0.68
N SER A 80 -8.61 7.33 -1.89
CA SER A 80 -8.39 6.43 -3.01
C SER A 80 -6.92 6.42 -3.43
N LEU A 81 -6.45 5.28 -3.91
CA LEU A 81 -5.11 5.12 -4.51
C LEU A 81 -5.31 4.68 -5.96
N GLU A 82 -4.96 5.53 -6.91
CA GLU A 82 -4.83 5.13 -8.31
C GLU A 82 -3.42 4.61 -8.54
N LEU A 83 -3.32 3.40 -9.08
CA LEU A 83 -2.05 2.75 -9.35
C LEU A 83 -2.01 2.16 -10.75
N LYS A 84 -0.88 2.37 -11.42
CA LYS A 84 -0.54 1.72 -12.67
C LYS A 84 0.92 1.26 -12.59
N SER A 85 1.19 0.02 -12.98
CA SER A 85 2.53 -0.55 -12.95
C SER A 85 2.79 -1.50 -14.11
N ALA A 86 4.06 -1.81 -14.31
CA ALA A 86 4.53 -2.76 -15.30
C ALA A 86 5.80 -3.50 -14.84
N GLY A 87 6.03 -4.68 -15.41
CA GLY A 87 7.25 -5.47 -15.23
C GLY A 87 7.18 -6.55 -14.14
N ALA A 88 6.14 -6.53 -13.30
CA ALA A 88 5.86 -7.60 -12.37
C ALA A 88 4.36 -7.79 -12.14
N ARG A 89 3.99 -8.99 -11.68
CA ARG A 89 2.63 -9.32 -11.26
C ARG A 89 2.61 -9.82 -9.82
N ILE A 90 1.44 -9.73 -9.20
CA ILE A 90 1.19 -10.33 -7.91
C ILE A 90 1.00 -11.84 -8.11
N ASP A 91 1.73 -12.63 -7.33
CA ASP A 91 1.48 -14.05 -7.09
C ASP A 91 0.60 -14.15 -5.83
N ARG A 92 -0.68 -14.49 -6.04
CA ARG A 92 -1.68 -14.49 -4.98
C ARG A 92 -1.49 -15.64 -3.99
N ASP A 93 -0.98 -16.77 -4.45
CA ASP A 93 -0.78 -17.94 -3.59
C ASP A 93 0.42 -17.74 -2.66
N ARG A 94 1.39 -16.94 -3.09
CA ARG A 94 2.61 -16.62 -2.33
C ARG A 94 2.60 -15.24 -1.68
N HIS A 95 1.51 -14.48 -1.84
CA HIS A 95 1.35 -13.11 -1.35
C HIS A 95 2.54 -12.18 -1.70
N THR A 96 3.12 -12.37 -2.89
CA THR A 96 4.38 -11.73 -3.29
C THR A 96 4.36 -11.18 -4.71
N TRP A 97 5.45 -10.52 -5.11
CA TRP A 97 5.66 -10.00 -6.46
C TRP A 97 6.65 -10.87 -7.23
N VAL A 98 6.31 -11.16 -8.49
CA VAL A 98 7.16 -11.94 -9.39
C VAL A 98 7.38 -11.15 -10.68
N ALA A 99 8.64 -11.04 -11.10
CA ALA A 99 9.01 -10.39 -12.35
C ALA A 99 8.27 -11.04 -13.53
N ASP A 100 7.66 -10.21 -14.35
CA ASP A 100 6.97 -10.58 -15.57
C ASP A 100 6.99 -9.36 -16.50
N PRO A 101 7.87 -9.34 -17.53
CA PRO A 101 8.05 -8.18 -18.40
C PRO A 101 6.79 -7.83 -19.20
N ASN A 102 5.85 -8.77 -19.34
CA ASN A 102 4.59 -8.56 -20.05
C ASN A 102 3.43 -8.19 -19.11
N ALA A 103 3.64 -8.27 -17.79
CA ALA A 103 2.63 -7.90 -16.83
C ALA A 103 2.47 -6.38 -16.74
N SER A 104 1.22 -5.95 -16.73
CA SER A 104 0.82 -4.60 -16.34
C SER A 104 -0.41 -4.66 -15.44
N VAL A 105 -0.50 -3.70 -14.52
CA VAL A 105 -1.64 -3.55 -13.62
C VAL A 105 -2.13 -2.10 -13.72
N SER A 106 -3.44 -1.90 -13.78
CA SER A 106 -4.08 -0.59 -13.68
C SER A 106 -5.34 -0.73 -12.83
N ARG A 107 -5.38 -0.08 -11.66
CA ARG A 107 -6.49 -0.20 -10.70
C ARG A 107 -6.63 1.07 -9.86
N VAL A 108 -7.84 1.25 -9.32
CA VAL A 108 -8.11 2.19 -8.21
C VAL A 108 -8.44 1.37 -6.98
N LEU A 109 -7.86 1.71 -5.84
CA LEU A 109 -8.17 1.13 -4.52
C LEU A 109 -8.82 2.19 -3.63
N ARG A 110 -9.66 1.75 -2.68
CA ARG A 110 -10.01 2.52 -1.49
C ARG A 110 -9.09 2.10 -0.36
N PHE A 111 -8.59 3.06 0.41
CA PHE A 111 -7.83 2.77 1.61
C PHE A 111 -8.45 3.41 2.85
N THR A 112 -8.31 2.71 3.98
CA THR A 112 -8.42 3.27 5.32
C THR A 112 -7.09 3.06 6.02
N ARG A 113 -6.53 4.13 6.59
CA ARG A 113 -5.28 4.09 7.34
C ARG A 113 -5.50 4.70 8.71
N VAL A 114 -4.97 4.04 9.73
CA VAL A 114 -4.92 4.55 11.08
C VAL A 114 -3.48 4.90 11.39
N TYR A 115 -3.25 6.11 11.85
CA TYR A 115 -1.96 6.57 12.34
C TYR A 115 -2.03 6.82 13.84
N VAL A 116 -0.93 6.57 14.52
CA VAL A 116 -0.75 6.93 15.93
C VAL A 116 0.48 7.81 16.09
N ARG A 117 0.44 8.74 17.03
CA ARG A 117 1.56 9.60 17.37
C ARG A 117 2.37 8.96 18.50
N LYS A 118 3.60 8.56 18.22
CA LYS A 118 4.56 8.05 19.22
C LYS A 118 5.81 8.93 19.19
N ASN A 119 6.23 9.45 20.36
CA ASN A 119 7.41 10.31 20.49
C ASN A 119 7.43 11.48 19.49
N GLY A 120 6.28 12.14 19.32
CA GLY A 120 6.12 13.27 18.41
C GLY A 120 6.01 12.91 16.93
N LYS A 121 6.17 11.64 16.53
CA LYS A 121 6.12 11.16 15.14
C LYS A 121 4.82 10.42 14.86
N TRP A 122 4.23 10.69 13.70
CA TRP A 122 3.07 9.93 13.20
C TRP A 122 3.54 8.66 12.50
N LEU A 123 3.07 7.52 12.99
CA LEU A 123 3.42 6.20 12.48
C LEU A 123 2.16 5.47 12.02
N LEU A 124 2.24 4.74 10.91
CA LEU A 124 1.13 3.93 10.43
C LEU A 124 0.91 2.75 11.37
N ALA A 125 -0.30 2.65 11.91
CA ALA A 125 -0.71 1.61 12.85
C ALA A 125 -1.56 0.53 12.19
N ALA A 126 -2.46 0.93 11.28
CA ALA A 126 -3.26 -0.04 10.54
C ALA A 126 -3.57 0.43 9.13
N LEU A 127 -3.77 -0.52 8.23
CA LEU A 127 -4.19 -0.27 6.86
C LEU A 127 -5.24 -1.30 6.39
N HIS A 128 -6.26 -0.84 5.68
CA HIS A 128 -7.16 -1.72 4.92
C HIS A 128 -7.25 -1.22 3.48
N ASN A 129 -7.06 -2.10 2.51
CA ASN A 129 -7.27 -1.83 1.09
C ASN A 129 -8.48 -2.60 0.56
N ALA A 130 -9.30 -1.94 -0.25
CA ALA A 130 -10.42 -2.56 -0.95
C ALA A 130 -10.43 -2.16 -2.43
N VAL A 131 -10.86 -3.08 -3.29
CA VAL A 131 -11.22 -2.74 -4.67
C VAL A 131 -12.66 -2.20 -4.66
N PRO A 132 -12.91 -0.95 -5.08
CA PRO A 132 -14.27 -0.43 -5.15
C PRO A 132 -15.08 -1.27 -6.16
N LEU A 133 -16.34 -1.57 -5.82
CA LEU A 133 -17.26 -2.19 -6.76
C LEU A 133 -17.51 -1.24 -7.94
N PRO A 134 -17.69 -1.77 -9.16
CA PRO A 134 -18.17 -0.94 -10.26
C PRO A 134 -19.51 -0.31 -9.87
N PRO A 135 -19.79 0.93 -10.33
CA PRO A 135 -21.09 1.55 -10.08
C PRO A 135 -22.20 0.63 -10.59
N PRO A 136 -23.36 0.57 -9.90
CA PRO A 136 -24.47 -0.25 -10.34
C PRO A 136 -24.88 0.17 -11.75
N ALA A 137 -25.29 -0.81 -12.57
CA ALA A 137 -25.86 -0.51 -13.87
C ALA A 137 -27.09 0.41 -13.69
N PRO A 138 -27.31 1.38 -14.59
CA PRO A 138 -28.51 2.20 -14.52
C PRO A 138 -29.76 1.31 -14.59
N PRO A 139 -30.85 1.67 -13.89
CA PRO A 139 -32.10 0.93 -13.99
C PRO A 139 -32.58 0.92 -15.45
N LYS A 140 -33.16 -0.21 -15.88
CA LYS A 140 -33.80 -0.36 -17.20
C LYS A 140 -35.07 0.47 -17.30
#